data_AF-A0A5B0X156-F1
#
_entry.id   AF-A0A5B0X156-F1
#
_cell.length_a   1.000
_cell.length_b   1.000
_cell.length_c   1.000
_cell.angle_alpha   90.00
_cell.angle_beta   90.00
_cell.angle_gamma   90.00
#
_symmetry.space_group_name_H-M   'P 1'
#
loop_
_entity.id
_entity.type
_entity.pdbx_description
1 polymer ?
#
loop_
_entity_poly.entity_id
_entity_poly.type
_entity_poly.pdbx_seq_one_letter_code
_entity_poly.pdbx_strand_id
1 'polypeptide(L)' 'MEWVIGGIILLLILGAIFKPSRCDICNVNFKRKYYTWEIEGKKQHLCPNCNSKMDRKISSRKFKDRFG' A
#
# COMPACT_ATOMS: atom_id res chain seq x y z
N MET A 1 -1.76 7.91 39.03
CA MET A 1 -0.70 7.21 38.26
C MET A 1 -1.30 6.18 37.32
N GLU A 2 -2.17 5.29 37.79
CA GLU A 2 -2.76 4.21 36.98
C GLU A 2 -3.61 4.71 35.80
N TRP A 3 -4.40 5.77 35.98
CA TRP A 3 -5.18 6.38 34.88
C TRP A 3 -4.32 6.99 33.77
N VAL A 4 -3.17 7.56 34.14
CA VAL A 4 -2.21 8.14 33.18
C VAL A 4 -1.53 7.02 32.40
N ILE A 5 -1.14 5.95 33.07
CA ILE A 5 -0.54 4.76 32.45
C ILE A 5 -1.57 4.09 31.51
N GLY A 6 -2.82 3.94 31.95
CA GLY A 6 -3.91 3.40 31.13
C GLY A 6 -4.18 4.25 29.89
N GLY A 7 -4.19 5.58 30.02
CA GLY A 7 -4.34 6.50 28.90
C GLY A 7 -3.20 6.40 27.88
N ILE A 8 -1.95 6.28 28.33
CA ILE A 8 -0.78 6.10 27.44
C ILE A 8 -0.89 4.77 26.69
N ILE A 9 -1.22 3.67 27.37
CA ILE A 9 -1.37 2.35 26.74
C ILE A 9 -2.48 2.38 25.68
N LEU A 10 -3.62 2.99 26.00
CA LEU A 10 -4.73 3.13 25.06
C LEU A 10 -4.32 3.92 23.80
N LEU A 11 -3.59 5.03 23.97
CA LEU A 11 -3.10 5.82 22.85
C LEU A 11 -2.11 5.05 21.96
N LEU A 12 -1.22 4.24 22.56
CA LEU A 12 -0.29 3.41 21.79
C LEU A 12 -1.01 2.34 20.97
N ILE A 13 -2.02 1.69 21.55
CA ILE A 13 -2.83 0.68 20.85
C ILE A 13 -3.59 1.32 19.68
N LEU A 14 -4.24 2.46 19.91
CA LEU A 14 -4.95 3.20 18.85
C LEU A 14 -3.99 3.63 17.74
N GLY A 15 -2.81 4.16 18.08
CA GLY A 15 -1.80 4.53 17.09
C GLY A 15 -1.32 3.36 16.24
N ALA A 16 -1.22 2.16 16.81
CA ALA A 16 -0.83 0.95 16.08
C ALA A 16 -1.94 0.45 15.13
N ILE A 17 -3.21 0.54 15.54
CA ILE A 17 -4.36 0.10 14.74
C ILE A 17 -4.58 1.03 13.54
N PHE A 18 -4.49 2.35 13.75
CA PHE A 18 -4.73 3.32 12.68
C PHE A 18 -3.55 3.51 11.73
N LYS A 19 -2.35 3.00 12.07
CA LYS A 19 -1.19 3.08 11.19
C LYS A 19 -1.25 1.99 10.11
N PRO A 20 -1.43 2.35 8.82
CA PRO A 20 -1.47 1.37 7.75
C PRO A 20 -0.11 0.68 7.63
N SER A 21 -0.08 -0.58 8.04
CA SER A 21 1.14 -1.38 8.08
C SER A 21 1.27 -2.30 6.86
N ARG A 22 0.15 -2.57 6.19
CA ARG A 22 0.02 -3.50 5.06
C ARG A 22 -0.81 -2.89 3.95
N CYS A 23 -0.50 -3.28 2.73
CA CYS A 23 -1.27 -2.90 1.55
C CYS A 23 -2.64 -3.58 1.56
N ASP A 24 -3.71 -2.82 1.38
CA ASP A 24 -5.08 -3.34 1.35
C ASP A 24 -5.31 -4.37 0.22
N ILE A 25 -4.64 -4.19 -0.91
CA ILE A 25 -4.83 -4.99 -2.13
C ILE A 25 -4.13 -6.35 -2.06
N CYS A 26 -2.92 -6.39 -1.53
CA CYS A 26 -2.09 -7.61 -1.54
C CYS A 26 -1.61 -8.07 -0.17
N ASN A 27 -2.07 -7.39 0.90
CA ASN A 27 -1.80 -7.67 2.30
C ASN A 27 -0.30 -7.75 2.70
N VAL A 28 0.61 -7.36 1.81
CA VAL A 28 2.05 -7.31 2.13
C VAL A 28 2.36 -6.05 2.92
N ASN A 29 3.27 -6.18 3.89
CA ASN A 29 3.76 -5.05 4.67
C ASN A 29 4.34 -3.96 3.76
N PHE A 30 4.00 -2.71 4.04
CA PHE A 30 4.57 -1.59 3.32
C PHE A 30 6.08 -1.53 3.56
N LYS A 31 6.86 -1.63 2.49
CA LYS A 31 8.24 -1.15 2.50
C LYS A 31 8.18 0.38 2.43
N ARG A 32 9.21 1.09 2.93
CA ARG A 32 9.27 2.57 3.00
C ARG A 32 9.12 3.33 1.65
N LYS A 33 8.82 2.62 0.55
CA LYS A 33 8.62 3.18 -0.79
C LYS A 33 7.18 2.94 -1.24
N TYR A 34 6.56 3.98 -1.77
CA TYR A 34 5.27 3.93 -2.46
C TYR A 34 5.43 4.46 -3.89
N TYR A 35 4.57 3.99 -4.78
CA TYR A 35 4.52 4.38 -6.18
C TYR A 35 3.15 4.97 -6.49
N THR A 36 3.04 5.73 -7.57
CA THR A 36 1.78 6.38 -7.91
C THR A 36 1.41 6.09 -9.35
N TRP A 37 0.17 5.65 -9.57
CA TRP A 37 -0.38 5.34 -10.88
C TRP A 37 -1.72 6.03 -11.06
N GLU A 38 -2.06 6.36 -12.31
CA GLU A 38 -3.43 6.72 -12.65
C GLU A 38 -4.19 5.44 -13.04
N ILE A 39 -5.20 5.12 -12.25
CA ILE A 39 -6.08 3.97 -12.46
C ILE A 39 -7.49 4.53 -12.57
N GLU A 40 -8.15 4.29 -13.72
CA GLU A 40 -9.50 4.79 -14.00
C GLU A 40 -9.64 6.30 -13.83
N GLY A 41 -8.63 7.06 -14.27
CA GLY A 41 -8.60 8.53 -14.15
C GLY A 41 -8.38 9.05 -12.73
N LYS A 42 -8.08 8.16 -11.76
CA LYS A 42 -7.78 8.55 -10.38
C LYS A 42 -6.34 8.19 -10.02
N LYS A 43 -5.66 9.11 -9.36
CA LYS A 43 -4.29 8.90 -8.86
C LYS A 43 -4.33 8.02 -7.61
N GLN A 44 -3.68 6.86 -7.67
CA GLN A 44 -3.65 5.85 -6.62
C GLN A 44 -2.23 5.58 -6.13
N HIS A 45 -2.07 5.33 -4.82
CA HIS A 45 -0.78 4.96 -4.23
C HIS A 45 -0.64 3.44 -4.11
N LEU A 46 0.38 2.90 -4.77
CA LEU A 46 0.64 1.46 -4.82
C LEU A 46 1.85 1.11 -3.95
N CYS A 47 1.75 -0.01 -3.23
CA CYS A 47 2.91 -0.63 -2.61
C CYS A 47 3.87 -1.18 -3.70
N PRO A 48 5.13 -1.47 -3.37
CA PRO A 48 6.11 -1.95 -4.36
C PRO A 48 5.70 -3.25 -5.06
N ASN A 49 4.99 -4.14 -4.35
CA ASN A 49 4.51 -5.41 -4.92
C ASN A 49 3.39 -5.20 -5.94
N CYS A 50 2.39 -4.38 -5.61
CA CYS A 50 1.32 -4.01 -6.54
C CYS A 50 1.87 -3.26 -7.76
N ASN A 51 2.82 -2.33 -7.54
CA ASN A 51 3.48 -1.61 -8.60
C ASN A 51 4.18 -2.56 -9.59
N SER A 52 4.97 -3.51 -9.09
CA SER A 52 5.67 -4.49 -9.94
C SER A 52 4.70 -5.36 -10.75
N LYS A 53 3.59 -5.80 -10.15
CA LYS A 53 2.54 -6.54 -10.86
C LYS A 53 1.89 -5.71 -11.96
N MET A 54 1.62 -4.42 -11.70
CA MET A 54 1.03 -3.51 -12.68
C MET A 54 1.98 -3.28 -13.86
N ASP A 55 3.25 -2.94 -13.57
CA ASP A 55 4.27 -2.71 -14.59
C ASP A 55 4.43 -3.91 -15.54
N ARG A 56 4.55 -5.12 -14.98
CA ARG A 56 4.62 -6.37 -15.76
C ARG A 56 3.38 -6.55 -16.64
N LYS A 57 2.18 -6.25 -16.13
CA LYS A 57 0.93 -6.37 -16.90
C LYS A 57 0.91 -5.39 -18.07
N ILE A 58 1.31 -4.13 -17.87
CA ILE A 58 1.37 -3.12 -18.92
C ILE A 58 2.42 -3.47 -19.98
N SER A 59 3.61 -3.89 -19.55
CA SER A 59 4.67 -4.35 -20.44
C SER A 59 4.21 -5.53 -21.31
N SER A 60 3.58 -6.54 -20.69
CA SER A 60 3.02 -7.68 -21.42
C SER A 60 1.92 -7.27 -22.40
N ARG A 61 1.04 -6.32 -22.02
CA ARG A 61 0.01 -5.80 -22.92
C ARG A 61 0.62 -5.09 -24.12
N LYS A 62 1.61 -4.23 -23.89
CA LYS A 62 2.34 -3.51 -24.94
C LYS A 62 3.09 -4.44 -25.88
N PHE A 63 3.69 -5.50 -25.34
CA PHE A 63 4.33 -6.53 -26.16
C PHE A 63 3.33 -7.22 -27.08
N LYS A 64 2.19 -7.68 -26.54
CA LYS A 64 1.13 -8.32 -27.33
C LYS A 64 0.51 -7.39 -28.37
N ASP A 65 0.28 -6.13 -28.02
CA ASP A 65 -0.25 -5.11 -28.93
C ASP A 65 0.69 -4.84 -30.13
N ARG A 66 2.00 -5.02 -29.93
CA ARG A 66 3.01 -4.75 -30.96
C ARG A 66 3.38 -5.97 -31.80
N PHE A 67 3.37 -7.17 -31.22
CA PHE A 67 3.94 -8.38 -31.83
C PHE A 67 2.97 -9.57 -31.87
N GLY A 68 1.80 -9.46 -31.24
CA GLY A 68 0.78 -10.52 -31.18
C GLY A 68 -0.33 -10.33 -32.18
#